data_AF-N1QSS9-F1
#
_entry.id   AF-N1QSS9-F1
#
_cell.length_a   1.000
_cell.length_b   1.000
_cell.length_c   1.000
_cell.angle_alpha   90.00
_cell.angle_beta   90.00
_cell.angle_gamma   90.00
#
_symmetry.space_group_name_H-M   'P 1'
#
loop_
_entity.id
_entity.type
_entity.pdbx_description
1 polymer ?
#
loop_
_entity_poly.entity_id
_entity_poly.type
_entity_poly.pdbx_seq_one_letter_code
_entity_poly.pdbx_strand_id
1 'polypeptide(L)'
;MGNAQVVPTRPLADAAHSVRTFKIDGLSSTSTASATATSGHDECVVVCSRWSVGWHEWEIRCYPASSVCSMWVSLKLVLLAHPAAAGDVVNARLDCWLVDPAGLAAQSEARTVSAAFRAHHGVESAPLVLAHRRDLEISGYLGADGTLTVKCAITVYLHLGAKTPLSVRETKTLLLMISMGP
;
A
#
# COMPACT_ATOMS: atom_id res chain seq x y z
N MET A 1 20.42 -29.22 39.29
CA MET A 1 20.25 -27.77 39.07
C MET A 1 20.20 -27.54 37.57
N GLY A 2 19.00 -27.30 37.04
CA GLY A 2 18.75 -27.16 35.61
C GLY A 2 19.19 -25.79 35.12
N ASN A 3 20.16 -25.78 34.23
CA ASN A 3 20.61 -24.65 33.45
C ASN A 3 19.46 -24.21 32.53
N ALA A 4 18.84 -23.07 32.87
CA ALA A 4 17.86 -22.41 32.04
C ALA A 4 18.51 -22.04 30.70
N GLN A 5 18.10 -22.74 29.66
CA GLN A 5 18.43 -22.41 28.28
C GLN A 5 17.75 -21.09 27.97
N VAL A 6 18.52 -19.99 27.97
CA VAL A 6 18.09 -18.71 27.40
C VAL A 6 17.90 -18.97 25.91
N VAL A 7 16.65 -19.20 25.51
CA VAL A 7 16.24 -19.19 24.10
C VAL A 7 16.65 -17.82 23.54
N PRO A 8 17.50 -17.74 22.51
CA PRO A 8 17.84 -16.46 21.93
C PRO A 8 16.56 -15.87 21.36
N THR A 9 16.07 -14.78 21.96
CA THR A 9 15.05 -13.94 21.36
C THR A 9 15.65 -13.44 20.05
N ARG A 10 15.22 -14.03 18.92
CA ARG A 10 15.67 -13.65 17.58
C ARG A 10 15.58 -12.13 17.47
N PRO A 11 16.65 -11.43 17.05
CA PRO A 11 16.63 -9.99 16.89
C PRO A 11 15.49 -9.60 15.96
N LEU A 12 14.80 -8.51 16.32
CA LEU A 12 13.64 -7.97 15.62
C LEU A 12 13.96 -7.77 14.13
N ALA A 13 13.10 -8.29 13.27
CA ALA A 13 13.09 -8.17 11.81
C ALA A 13 13.51 -6.77 11.32
N ASP A 14 14.38 -6.73 10.30
CA ASP A 14 14.57 -5.51 9.50
C ASP A 14 13.22 -5.13 8.87
N ALA A 15 12.95 -3.84 8.68
CA ALA A 15 11.68 -3.38 8.14
C ALA A 15 11.90 -2.30 7.09
N ALA A 16 11.37 -2.53 5.90
CA ALA A 16 11.32 -1.50 4.87
C ALA A 16 10.10 -0.61 5.13
N HIS A 17 10.34 0.68 5.22
CA HIS A 17 9.32 1.68 5.50
C HIS A 17 9.43 2.82 4.51
N SER A 18 8.30 3.31 4.03
CA SER A 18 8.26 4.58 3.33
C SER A 18 6.88 5.23 3.58
N VAL A 19 6.75 6.53 3.25
CA VAL A 19 5.56 7.34 3.49
C VAL A 19 5.24 8.14 2.24
N ARG A 20 3.97 8.25 1.87
CA ARG A 20 3.50 9.12 0.77
C ARG A 20 2.19 9.81 1.13
N THR A 21 1.96 10.95 0.49
CA THR A 21 0.69 11.68 0.54
C THR A 21 0.10 11.71 -0.86
N PHE A 22 -1.20 11.44 -0.98
CA PHE A 22 -1.94 11.52 -2.23
C PHE A 22 -3.37 12.01 -1.96
N LYS A 23 -4.07 12.37 -3.04
CA LYS A 23 -5.46 12.82 -3.00
C LYS A 23 -6.40 11.72 -3.47
N ILE A 24 -7.60 11.71 -2.90
CA ILE A 24 -8.72 10.88 -3.31
C ILE A 24 -9.81 11.81 -3.81
N ASP A 25 -10.12 11.70 -5.10
CA ASP A 25 -11.12 12.54 -5.76
C ASP A 25 -12.49 11.86 -5.77
N GLY A 26 -13.53 12.59 -6.21
CA GLY A 26 -14.86 12.03 -6.42
C GLY A 26 -15.74 11.96 -5.18
N LEU A 27 -15.31 12.56 -4.05
CA LEU A 27 -16.09 12.66 -2.82
C LEU A 27 -16.90 13.97 -2.77
N SER A 28 -17.38 14.51 -3.90
CA SER A 28 -18.28 15.66 -3.91
C SER A 28 -19.74 15.20 -3.92
N SER A 29 -20.63 15.94 -3.26
CA SER A 29 -22.06 15.60 -3.12
C SER A 29 -22.83 15.57 -4.45
N THR A 30 -22.25 16.12 -5.52
CA THR A 30 -22.78 16.12 -6.89
C THR A 30 -22.09 15.12 -7.83
N SER A 31 -21.15 14.33 -7.33
CA SER A 31 -20.35 13.43 -8.16
C SER A 31 -21.18 12.25 -8.65
N THR A 32 -21.65 12.35 -9.88
CA THR A 32 -22.04 11.22 -10.75
C THR A 32 -20.85 10.70 -11.57
N ALA A 33 -19.62 11.05 -11.18
CA ALA A 33 -18.44 10.75 -11.98
C ALA A 33 -18.17 9.24 -12.02
N SER A 34 -18.13 8.74 -13.26
CA SER A 34 -17.92 7.37 -13.68
C SER A 34 -16.77 6.73 -12.92
N ALA A 35 -17.09 5.69 -12.17
CA ALA A 35 -16.11 4.66 -11.89
C ALA A 35 -15.52 4.20 -13.23
N THR A 36 -14.19 4.21 -13.35
CA THR A 36 -13.54 3.44 -14.41
C THR A 36 -13.76 1.98 -14.08
N ALA A 37 -14.88 1.46 -14.58
CA ALA A 37 -15.31 0.09 -14.40
C ALA A 37 -14.33 -0.84 -15.10
N THR A 38 -13.54 -1.57 -14.31
CA THR A 38 -13.08 -2.88 -14.76
C THR A 38 -14.29 -3.79 -14.60
N SER A 39 -14.86 -4.22 -15.71
CA SER A 39 -16.12 -4.98 -15.78
C SER A 39 -16.22 -6.09 -14.73
N GLY A 40 -17.22 -5.98 -13.84
CA GLY A 40 -17.69 -7.02 -12.92
C GLY A 40 -17.54 -6.64 -11.45
N HIS A 41 -18.65 -6.32 -10.75
CA HIS A 41 -18.78 -6.13 -9.28
C HIS A 41 -17.78 -5.15 -8.59
N ASP A 42 -16.87 -4.54 -9.36
CA ASP A 42 -15.70 -3.73 -8.99
C ASP A 42 -15.90 -2.25 -9.39
N GLU A 43 -17.16 -1.85 -9.59
CA GLU A 43 -17.56 -0.51 -10.07
C GLU A 43 -17.38 0.61 -9.04
N CYS A 44 -16.75 0.35 -7.89
CA CYS A 44 -16.51 1.33 -6.84
C CYS A 44 -15.09 1.30 -6.31
N VAL A 45 -14.14 0.77 -7.09
CA VAL A 45 -12.72 0.79 -6.76
C VAL A 45 -11.98 1.82 -7.60
N VAL A 46 -11.16 2.61 -6.92
CA VAL A 46 -10.21 3.54 -7.54
C VAL A 46 -8.80 3.15 -7.10
N VAL A 47 -7.88 3.01 -8.06
CA VAL A 47 -6.46 2.85 -7.74
C VAL A 47 -5.90 4.21 -7.31
N CYS A 48 -5.56 4.33 -6.03
CA CYS A 48 -5.05 5.60 -5.48
C CYS A 48 -3.55 5.77 -5.69
N SER A 49 -2.78 4.71 -5.47
CA SER A 49 -1.33 4.79 -5.54
C SER A 49 -0.70 3.43 -5.77
N ARG A 50 0.42 3.43 -6.48
CA ARG A 50 1.31 2.27 -6.63
C ARG A 50 2.68 2.62 -6.10
N TRP A 51 3.32 1.65 -5.46
CA TRP A 51 4.51 1.92 -4.68
C TRP A 51 5.37 0.68 -4.45
N SER A 52 6.65 0.79 -4.76
CA SER A 52 7.69 -0.17 -4.37
C SER A 52 8.17 0.04 -2.92
N VAL A 53 7.98 -0.94 -2.03
CA VAL A 53 8.50 -0.94 -0.66
C VAL A 53 9.08 -2.29 -0.32
N GLY A 54 10.33 -2.32 0.15
CA GLY A 54 10.98 -3.57 0.55
C GLY A 54 11.09 -4.56 -0.60
N TRP A 55 11.36 -4.10 -1.83
CA TRP A 55 11.45 -4.94 -3.04
C TRP A 55 10.12 -5.54 -3.49
N HIS A 56 9.01 -5.14 -2.88
CA HIS A 56 7.66 -5.55 -3.27
C HIS A 56 6.92 -4.40 -3.93
N GLU A 57 6.09 -4.71 -4.92
CA GLU A 57 5.17 -3.76 -5.54
C GLU A 57 3.82 -3.82 -4.83
N TRP A 58 3.36 -2.67 -4.37
CA TRP A 58 2.12 -2.50 -3.65
C TRP A 58 1.16 -1.59 -4.42
N GLU A 59 -0.13 -1.85 -4.25
CA GLU A 59 -1.20 -0.98 -4.68
C GLU A 59 -2.09 -0.62 -3.49
N ILE A 60 -2.41 0.66 -3.35
CA ILE A 60 -3.45 1.13 -2.43
C ILE A 60 -4.70 1.36 -3.28
N ARG A 61 -5.74 0.57 -3.00
CA ARG A 61 -7.07 0.73 -3.60
C ARG A 61 -7.95 1.51 -2.65
N CYS A 62 -8.73 2.43 -3.18
CA CYS A 62 -9.76 3.15 -2.45
C CYS A 62 -11.14 2.71 -2.88
N TYR A 63 -12.00 2.59 -1.87
CA TYR A 63 -13.43 2.48 -1.99
C TYR A 63 -14.00 3.80 -1.48
N PRO A 64 -14.21 4.79 -2.36
CA PRO A 64 -14.75 6.08 -1.97
C PRO A 64 -16.17 5.92 -1.46
N ALA A 65 -16.57 6.82 -0.56
CA ALA A 65 -17.95 6.84 -0.11
C ALA A 65 -18.86 7.30 -1.25
N SER A 66 -19.84 6.48 -1.62
CA SER A 66 -20.82 6.76 -2.66
C SER A 66 -22.20 6.23 -2.27
N SER A 67 -23.25 6.83 -2.83
CA SER A 67 -24.64 6.36 -2.64
C SER A 67 -24.90 4.94 -3.13
N VAL A 68 -24.05 4.44 -4.02
CA VAL A 68 -24.20 3.13 -4.67
C VAL A 68 -23.54 2.02 -3.85
N CYS A 69 -22.39 2.30 -3.23
CA CYS A 69 -21.54 1.24 -2.67
C CYS A 69 -21.40 1.28 -1.15
N SER A 70 -21.11 2.44 -0.57
CA SER A 70 -20.88 2.55 0.88
C SER A 70 -20.84 4.01 1.30
N MET A 71 -21.31 4.33 2.52
CA MET A 71 -21.10 5.65 3.12
C MET A 71 -19.72 5.83 3.76
N TRP A 72 -18.85 4.83 3.68
CA TRP A 72 -17.52 4.82 4.29
C TRP A 72 -16.43 4.93 3.23
N VAL A 73 -15.47 5.81 3.46
CA VAL A 73 -14.23 5.83 2.70
C VAL A 73 -13.30 4.77 3.30
N SER A 74 -12.86 3.80 2.50
CA SER A 74 -11.93 2.78 2.97
C SER A 74 -10.82 2.50 1.97
N LEU A 75 -9.67 2.06 2.49
CA LEU A 75 -8.52 1.66 1.71
C LEU A 75 -8.24 0.17 1.88
N LYS A 76 -7.64 -0.43 0.86
CA LYS A 76 -7.00 -1.74 0.98
C LYS A 76 -5.58 -1.70 0.45
N LEU A 77 -4.70 -2.43 1.11
CA LEU A 77 -3.36 -2.69 0.63
C LEU A 77 -3.38 -3.99 -0.17
N VAL A 78 -2.83 -3.98 -1.38
CA VAL A 78 -2.76 -5.13 -2.29
C VAL A 78 -1.29 -5.37 -2.66
N LEU A 79 -0.85 -6.62 -2.54
CA LEU A 79 0.46 -7.04 -3.03
C LEU A 79 0.36 -7.36 -4.52
N LEU A 80 1.00 -6.56 -5.37
CA LEU A 80 1.00 -6.75 -6.82
C LEU A 80 2.09 -7.72 -7.28
N ALA A 81 3.31 -7.50 -6.78
CA ALA A 81 4.47 -8.30 -7.13
C ALA A 81 5.39 -8.48 -5.92
N HIS A 82 6.01 -9.66 -5.87
CA HIS A 82 6.92 -10.06 -4.82
C HIS A 82 8.10 -10.82 -5.47
N PRO A 83 9.36 -10.61 -5.03
CA PRO A 83 10.50 -11.35 -5.57
C PRO A 83 10.50 -12.78 -5.04
N ALA A 84 10.64 -13.79 -5.91
CA ALA A 84 10.65 -15.21 -5.53
C ALA A 84 11.66 -15.58 -4.42
N ALA A 85 12.70 -14.77 -4.22
CA ALA A 85 13.72 -14.95 -3.17
C ALA A 85 13.29 -14.48 -1.77
N ALA A 86 12.19 -13.73 -1.64
CA ALA A 86 11.77 -13.09 -0.38
C ALA A 86 10.85 -13.97 0.49
N GLY A 87 10.59 -15.22 0.09
CA GLY A 87 9.77 -16.20 0.81
C GLY A 87 8.27 -16.10 0.54
N ASP A 88 7.51 -17.13 0.91
CA ASP A 88 6.11 -17.28 0.44
C ASP A 88 5.10 -16.30 1.07
N VAL A 89 5.49 -15.62 2.15
CA VAL A 89 4.60 -14.74 2.93
C VAL A 89 5.29 -13.42 3.23
N VAL A 90 4.64 -12.34 2.83
CA VAL A 90 5.05 -10.95 3.11
C VAL A 90 4.14 -10.38 4.17
N ASN A 91 4.68 -10.01 5.33
CA ASN A 91 3.92 -9.32 6.36
C ASN A 91 4.05 -7.81 6.15
N ALA A 92 2.93 -7.11 6.05
CA ALA A 92 2.94 -5.67 5.89
C ALA A 92 1.86 -4.98 6.71
N ARG A 93 2.13 -3.73 7.05
CA ARG A 93 1.27 -2.81 7.78
C ARG A 93 1.07 -1.56 6.93
N LEU A 94 -0.18 -1.11 6.84
CA LEU A 94 -0.57 0.18 6.28
C LEU A 94 -1.07 1.06 7.42
N ASP A 95 -0.45 2.21 7.59
CA ASP A 95 -0.94 3.30 8.44
C ASP A 95 -1.40 4.44 7.55
N CYS A 96 -2.54 5.05 7.85
CA CYS A 96 -3.04 6.20 7.12
C CYS A 96 -3.59 7.28 8.06
N TRP A 97 -3.48 8.52 7.60
CA TRP A 97 -3.89 9.73 8.28
C TRP A 97 -4.62 10.65 7.33
N LEU A 98 -5.67 11.30 7.82
CA LEU A 98 -6.27 12.43 7.13
C LEU A 98 -5.42 13.68 7.36
N VAL A 99 -5.22 14.43 6.28
CA VAL A 99 -4.45 15.67 6.28
C VAL A 99 -5.36 16.77 5.79
N ASP A 100 -5.43 17.87 6.55
CA ASP A 100 -6.15 19.05 6.09
C ASP A 100 -5.36 19.73 4.96
N PRO A 101 -5.93 19.86 3.76
CA PRO A 101 -5.27 20.52 2.64
C PRO A 101 -4.96 22.01 2.91
N ALA A 102 -5.71 22.67 3.78
CA ALA A 102 -5.46 24.06 4.18
C ALA A 102 -4.40 24.19 5.28
N GLY A 103 -4.03 23.08 5.94
CA GLY A 103 -3.07 23.07 7.04
C GLY A 103 -3.57 23.77 8.32
N LEU A 104 -4.88 23.95 8.47
CA LEU A 104 -5.52 24.60 9.62
C LEU A 104 -5.84 23.59 10.72
N ALA A 105 -6.25 22.38 10.36
CA ALA A 105 -6.45 21.28 11.28
C ALA A 105 -5.17 20.43 11.43
N ALA A 106 -4.98 19.87 12.63
CA ALA A 106 -3.94 18.89 12.87
C ALA A 106 -4.16 17.63 12.02
N GLN A 107 -3.09 16.88 11.74
CA GLN A 107 -3.22 15.55 11.17
C GLN A 107 -4.08 14.67 12.08
N SER A 108 -4.94 13.83 11.52
CA SER A 108 -5.77 12.91 12.32
C SER A 108 -4.94 11.90 13.10
N GLU A 109 -5.58 11.13 13.97
CA GLU A 109 -4.99 9.89 14.49
C GLU A 109 -4.77 8.87 13.36
N ALA A 110 -3.82 7.96 13.57
CA ALA A 110 -3.52 6.89 12.61
C ALA A 110 -4.68 5.88 12.56
N ARG A 111 -5.06 5.49 11.35
CA ARG A 111 -5.82 4.26 11.10
C ARG A 111 -4.85 3.21 10.58
N THR A 112 -4.92 1.99 11.12
CA THR A 112 -3.95 0.94 10.82
C THR A 112 -4.62 -0.36 10.38
N VAL A 113 -4.05 -1.02 9.38
CA VAL A 113 -4.33 -2.43 9.06
C VAL A 113 -3.02 -3.18 8.89
N SER A 114 -2.97 -4.43 9.34
CA SER A 114 -1.83 -5.34 9.13
C SER A 114 -2.33 -6.62 8.50
N ALA A 115 -1.57 -7.17 7.56
CA ALA A 115 -1.93 -8.40 6.86
C ALA A 115 -0.70 -9.21 6.45
N ALA A 116 -0.92 -10.52 6.32
CA ALA A 116 0.02 -11.46 5.74
C ALA A 116 -0.40 -11.76 4.30
N PHE A 117 0.44 -11.39 3.35
CA PHE A 117 0.20 -11.55 1.92
C PHE A 117 0.95 -12.78 1.42
N ARG A 118 0.22 -13.75 0.89
CA ARG A 118 0.85 -14.91 0.23
C ARG A 118 1.32 -14.51 -1.17
N ALA A 119 2.39 -15.12 -1.65
CA ALA A 119 3.00 -14.84 -2.97
C ALA A 119 2.09 -15.08 -4.19
N HIS A 120 0.86 -15.59 -4.00
CA HIS A 120 -0.13 -15.66 -5.06
C HIS A 120 -0.75 -14.28 -5.32
N HIS A 121 -0.81 -13.89 -6.59
CA HIS A 121 -1.30 -12.57 -7.00
C HIS A 121 -2.71 -12.27 -6.46
N GLY A 122 -2.93 -11.02 -6.04
CA GLY A 122 -4.26 -10.47 -5.75
C GLY A 122 -4.75 -10.62 -4.31
N VAL A 123 -3.90 -11.01 -3.36
CA VAL A 123 -4.26 -10.98 -1.93
C VAL A 123 -4.36 -9.53 -1.46
N GLU A 124 -5.49 -9.19 -0.86
CA GLU A 124 -5.79 -7.86 -0.33
C GLU A 124 -5.86 -7.88 1.20
N SER A 125 -5.56 -6.76 1.85
CA SER A 125 -5.84 -6.60 3.28
C SER A 125 -7.35 -6.53 3.56
N ALA A 126 -7.72 -6.69 4.83
CA ALA A 126 -9.03 -6.22 5.27
C ALA A 126 -9.21 -4.71 4.97
N PRO A 127 -10.45 -4.22 4.76
CA PRO A 127 -10.71 -2.80 4.57
C PRO A 127 -10.22 -1.96 5.75
N LEU A 128 -9.41 -0.95 5.47
CA LEU A 128 -9.01 0.10 6.40
C LEU A 128 -9.99 1.27 6.27
N VAL A 129 -10.95 1.36 7.17
CA VAL A 129 -11.93 2.46 7.17
C VAL A 129 -11.26 3.75 7.64
N LEU A 130 -11.27 4.77 6.78
CA LEU A 130 -10.70 6.08 7.10
C LEU A 130 -11.71 6.94 7.86
N ALA A 131 -12.90 7.11 7.30
CA ALA A 131 -13.96 7.93 7.87
C ALA A 131 -15.31 7.63 7.24
N HIS A 132 -16.37 7.96 7.98
CA HIS A 132 -17.72 8.05 7.41
C HIS A 132 -17.85 9.35 6.61
N ARG A 133 -18.65 9.32 5.54
CA ARG A 133 -18.87 10.47 4.66
C ARG A 133 -19.33 11.72 5.40
N ARG A 134 -20.33 11.59 6.25
CA ARG A 134 -20.90 12.72 7.01
C ARG A 134 -19.89 13.34 7.96
N ASP A 135 -18.99 12.53 8.52
CA ASP A 135 -17.95 13.01 9.42
C ASP A 135 -16.93 13.84 8.63
N LEU A 136 -16.57 13.41 7.41
CA LEU A 136 -15.68 14.17 6.54
C LEU A 136 -16.24 15.56 6.21
N GLU A 137 -17.54 15.65 5.92
CA GLU A 137 -18.23 16.90 5.55
C GLU A 137 -18.16 17.97 6.65
N ILE A 138 -18.04 17.58 7.92
CA ILE A 138 -17.94 18.50 9.06
C ILE A 138 -16.54 18.58 9.68
N SER A 139 -15.59 17.74 9.23
CA SER A 139 -14.27 17.59 9.86
C SER A 139 -13.22 18.62 9.42
N GLY A 140 -13.42 19.29 8.29
CA GLY A 140 -12.41 20.14 7.67
C GLY A 140 -11.34 19.40 6.84
N TYR A 141 -11.30 18.06 6.86
CA TYR A 141 -10.37 17.28 6.03
C TYR A 141 -10.82 17.14 4.56
N LEU A 142 -12.10 17.37 4.29
CA LEU A 142 -12.64 17.36 2.93
C LEU A 142 -12.43 18.73 2.29
N GLY A 143 -11.66 18.77 1.20
CA GLY A 143 -11.47 19.97 0.40
C GLY A 143 -12.79 20.47 -0.21
N ALA A 144 -12.83 21.78 -0.52
CA ALA A 144 -14.02 22.41 -1.11
C ALA A 144 -14.43 21.82 -2.47
N ASP A 145 -13.48 21.20 -3.18
CA ASP A 145 -13.67 20.47 -4.44
C ASP A 145 -14.13 19.01 -4.24
N GLY A 146 -14.31 18.58 -3.00
CA GLY A 146 -14.64 17.20 -2.65
C GLY A 146 -13.44 16.25 -2.74
N THR A 147 -12.21 16.77 -2.61
CA THR A 147 -11.00 15.94 -2.54
C THR A 147 -10.60 15.67 -1.10
N LEU A 148 -10.16 14.45 -0.81
CA LEU A 148 -9.63 14.06 0.50
C LEU A 148 -8.12 13.85 0.39
N THR A 149 -7.34 14.57 1.19
CA THR A 149 -5.88 14.36 1.24
C THR A 149 -5.54 13.32 2.31
N VAL A 150 -4.86 12.26 1.89
CA VAL A 150 -4.48 11.14 2.76
C VAL A 150 -2.97 10.96 2.72
N LYS A 151 -2.38 10.87 3.91
CA LYS A 151 -0.99 10.42 4.09
C LYS A 151 -1.02 8.97 4.50
N CYS A 152 -0.22 8.13 3.88
CA CYS A 152 -0.10 6.73 4.24
C CYS A 152 1.38 6.29 4.35
N ALA A 153 1.63 5.35 5.23
CA ALA A 153 2.91 4.69 5.42
C ALA A 153 2.73 3.18 5.22
N ILE A 154 3.62 2.58 4.42
CA ILE A 154 3.70 1.13 4.26
C ILE A 154 4.94 0.67 5.00
N THR A 155 4.76 -0.29 5.90
CA THR A 155 5.85 -0.98 6.59
C THR A 155 5.83 -2.44 6.18
N VAL A 156 6.92 -2.94 5.60
CA VAL A 156 7.10 -4.35 5.26
C VAL A 156 8.09 -4.97 6.24
N TYR A 157 7.69 -6.03 6.91
CA TYR A 157 8.53 -6.73 7.88
C TYR A 157 9.35 -7.81 7.17
N LEU A 158 10.67 -7.60 7.10
CA LEU A 158 11.62 -8.49 6.44
C LEU A 158 12.06 -9.59 7.40
N HIS A 159 11.92 -10.84 6.99
CA HIS A 159 12.51 -11.92 7.77
C HIS A 159 14.04 -11.85 7.62
N LEU A 160 14.76 -11.74 8.73
CA LEU A 160 16.22 -11.85 8.78
C LEU A 160 16.63 -13.24 8.30
N GLY A 161 16.87 -13.36 7.00
CA GLY A 161 17.06 -14.62 6.28
C GLY A 161 16.79 -14.53 4.78
N ALA A 162 16.06 -13.49 4.32
CA ALA A 162 15.91 -13.22 2.90
C ALA A 162 17.26 -12.77 2.31
N LYS A 163 17.87 -13.64 1.50
CA LYS A 163 19.05 -13.30 0.71
C LYS A 163 18.65 -12.13 -0.20
N THR A 164 19.37 -11.03 -0.11
CA THR A 164 19.27 -9.93 -1.07
C THR A 164 19.34 -10.52 -2.49
N PRO A 165 18.40 -10.18 -3.40
CA PRO A 165 18.61 -10.51 -4.80
C PRO A 165 19.86 -9.75 -5.24
N LEU A 166 20.91 -10.52 -5.53
CA LEU A 166 22.21 -10.01 -5.92
C LEU A 166 22.03 -8.96 -7.01
N SER A 167 22.55 -7.76 -6.73
CA SER A 167 22.81 -6.72 -7.73
C SER A 167 23.47 -7.37 -8.94
N VAL A 168 22.82 -7.25 -10.10
CA VAL A 168 23.39 -7.65 -11.39
C VAL A 168 24.70 -6.89 -11.53
N ARG A 169 25.80 -7.61 -11.36
CA ARG A 169 27.15 -7.11 -11.56
C ARG A 169 27.28 -6.66 -13.01
N GLU A 170 27.58 -5.39 -13.17
CA GLU A 170 28.25 -4.82 -14.33
C GLU A 170 29.38 -5.77 -14.76
N THR A 171 29.25 -6.41 -15.92
CA THR A 171 30.39 -7.06 -16.57
C THR A 171 30.50 -6.50 -17.97
N LYS A 172 31.20 -5.36 -18.05
CA LYS A 172 31.77 -4.85 -19.26
C LYS A 172 32.97 -5.74 -19.59
N THR A 173 32.86 -6.63 -20.58
CA THR A 173 33.99 -7.02 -21.44
C THR A 173 33.43 -7.46 -22.79
N LEU A 174 33.85 -6.68 -23.78
CA LEU A 174 33.70 -6.83 -25.22
C LEU A 174 34.20 -8.20 -25.72
N LEU A 175 33.70 -8.58 -26.91
CA LEU A 175 34.33 -9.41 -27.94
C LEU A 175 33.77 -10.84 -28.14
N LEU A 176 32.68 -10.95 -28.91
CA LEU A 176 32.65 -11.82 -30.10
C LEU A 176 31.48 -11.40 -31.02
N MET A 177 31.64 -10.26 -31.69
CA MET A 177 30.94 -10.05 -32.97
C MET A 177 31.90 -10.56 -34.06
N ILE A 178 31.31 -11.24 -35.05
CA ILE A 178 31.89 -11.75 -36.30
C ILE A 178 32.20 -13.26 -36.31
N SER A 179 31.15 -14.04 -36.59
CA SER A 179 31.12 -15.34 -37.30
C SER A 179 29.61 -15.61 -37.48
N MET A 180 28.95 -15.70 -38.64
CA MET A 180 29.25 -16.17 -40.01
C MET A 180 28.27 -15.42 -40.95
N GLY A 181 28.65 -14.95 -42.15
CA GLY A 181 28.61 -15.70 -43.42
C GLY A 181 27.24 -15.58 -44.11
N PRO A 182 27.12 -15.59 -45.46
CA PRO A 182 28.06 -16.14 -46.45
C PRO A 182 28.82 -15.10 -47.29
#